data_AF-A0A9P5BKL6-F1
#
_entry.id   AF-A0A9P5BKL6-F1
#
_cell.length_a   1.000
_cell.length_b   1.000
_cell.length_c   1.000
_cell.angle_alpha   90.00
_cell.angle_beta   90.00
_cell.angle_gamma   90.00
#
_symmetry.space_group_name_H-M   'P 1'
#
loop_
_entity.id
_entity.type
_entity.pdbx_description
1 polymer ?
#
loop_
_entity_poly.entity_id
_entity_poly.type
_entity_poly.pdbx_seq_one_letter_code
_entity_poly.pdbx_strand_id
1 'polypeptide(L)'
;MSLKFALYTCPPIPTKVPSPDASSKDSGLWSPLSITLLYTPTTALVVDCPATLYDVSHGDTHANSFIRVPELNLVVAGDIFHNGDCHPWLGEASSPEKRSQWLAALGEIRALRPKIVVPGHTFTPSSTPDEDLATAMLTSTADYSNGFAEELEAATSERNLFERMRSRYDRWNLHLLAGRSKDGWNNRKL
;
A
#
# COMPACT_ATOMS: atom_id res chain seq x y z
N MET A 1 3.89 -12.78 30.23
CA MET A 1 3.70 -13.55 28.99
C MET A 1 4.12 -12.65 27.84
N SER A 2 5.02 -13.07 26.96
CA SER A 2 5.45 -12.20 25.85
C SER A 2 4.40 -12.18 24.75
N LEU A 3 4.12 -10.98 24.24
CA LEU A 3 3.29 -10.79 23.05
C LEU A 3 4.06 -11.34 21.83
N LYS A 4 3.34 -11.98 20.90
CA LYS A 4 3.89 -12.51 19.65
C LYS A 4 3.06 -12.04 18.47
N PHE A 5 3.63 -12.15 17.28
CA PHE A 5 2.90 -11.94 16.04
C PHE A 5 3.21 -13.03 15.01
N ALA A 6 2.26 -13.29 14.12
CA ALA A 6 2.43 -14.13 12.94
C ALA A 6 1.85 -13.40 11.73
N LEU A 7 2.48 -13.58 10.57
CA LEU A 7 2.03 -13.03 9.31
C LEU A 7 1.52 -14.17 8.42
N TYR A 8 0.37 -13.96 7.80
CA TYR A 8 -0.16 -14.83 6.78
C TYR A 8 -0.45 -14.01 5.53
N THR A 9 0.08 -14.45 4.39
CA THR A 9 -0.23 -13.85 3.08
C THR A 9 -1.32 -14.68 2.43
N CYS A 10 -2.52 -14.11 2.35
CA CYS A 10 -3.57 -14.67 1.51
C CYS A 10 -3.13 -14.58 0.05
N PRO A 11 -3.16 -15.69 -0.72
CA PRO A 11 -2.81 -15.65 -2.13
C PRO A 11 -3.78 -14.75 -2.90
N PRO A 12 -3.39 -14.28 -4.10
CA PRO A 12 -4.30 -13.55 -4.99
C PRO A 12 -5.63 -14.28 -5.18
N ILE A 13 -6.74 -13.55 -5.08
CA ILE A 13 -8.10 -14.10 -5.22
C ILE A 13 -8.71 -13.71 -6.57
N PRO A 14 -9.67 -14.47 -7.12
CA PRO A 14 -10.33 -14.08 -8.36
C PRO A 14 -11.02 -12.71 -8.27
N THR A 15 -10.87 -11.86 -9.29
CA THR A 15 -11.61 -10.60 -9.43
C THR A 15 -12.39 -10.55 -10.73
N LYS A 16 -13.48 -9.78 -10.73
CA LYS A 16 -14.27 -9.48 -11.94
C LYS A 16 -13.76 -8.24 -12.68
N VAL A 17 -12.79 -7.52 -12.12
CA VAL A 17 -12.22 -6.32 -12.75
C VAL A 17 -11.36 -6.75 -13.95
N PRO A 18 -11.66 -6.29 -15.17
CA PRO A 18 -10.86 -6.61 -16.35
C PRO A 18 -9.44 -6.07 -16.24
N SER A 19 -8.45 -6.86 -16.67
CA SER A 19 -7.07 -6.37 -16.82
C SER A 19 -6.92 -5.58 -18.13
N PRO A 20 -6.16 -4.46 -18.13
CA PRO A 20 -5.77 -3.78 -19.37
C PRO A 20 -4.82 -4.63 -20.24
N ASP A 21 -4.17 -5.64 -19.64
CA ASP A 21 -3.28 -6.57 -20.31
C ASP A 21 -3.67 -8.00 -19.93
N ALA A 22 -4.42 -8.65 -20.81
CA ALA A 22 -4.90 -10.01 -20.57
C ALA A 22 -3.78 -11.06 -20.51
N SER A 23 -2.58 -10.74 -21.01
CA SER A 23 -1.41 -11.62 -20.97
C SER A 23 -0.61 -11.51 -19.66
N SER A 24 -0.89 -10.48 -18.86
CA SER A 24 -0.22 -10.29 -17.57
C SER A 24 -0.60 -11.38 -16.57
N LYS A 25 0.36 -11.72 -15.69
CA LYS A 25 0.20 -12.76 -14.66
C LYS A 25 -0.86 -12.42 -13.61
N ASP A 26 -1.26 -11.16 -13.52
CA ASP A 26 -2.28 -10.64 -12.61
C ASP A 26 -3.68 -10.56 -13.24
N SER A 27 -3.82 -10.96 -14.50
CA SER A 27 -5.10 -10.91 -15.20
C SER A 27 -6.14 -11.79 -14.51
N GLY A 28 -7.24 -11.17 -14.06
CA GLY A 28 -8.34 -11.84 -13.35
C GLY A 28 -8.09 -12.09 -11.85
N LEU A 29 -7.03 -11.51 -11.27
CA LEU A 29 -6.70 -11.68 -9.86
C LEU A 29 -6.62 -10.33 -9.11
N TRP A 30 -7.08 -10.31 -7.86
CA TRP A 30 -6.86 -9.23 -6.90
C TRP A 30 -5.52 -9.42 -6.19
N SER A 31 -4.89 -8.34 -5.73
CA SER A 31 -3.59 -8.40 -5.04
C SER A 31 -3.63 -9.28 -3.78
N PRO A 32 -2.51 -9.93 -3.42
CA PRO A 32 -2.43 -10.69 -2.17
C PRO A 32 -2.64 -9.78 -0.96
N LEU A 33 -3.16 -10.33 0.13
CA LEU A 33 -3.44 -9.59 1.37
C LEU A 33 -2.57 -10.13 2.51
N SER A 34 -2.00 -9.24 3.30
CA SER A 34 -1.28 -9.62 4.52
C SER A 34 -2.18 -9.49 5.74
N ILE A 35 -2.33 -10.59 6.47
CA ILE A 35 -3.09 -10.66 7.72
C ILE A 35 -2.10 -10.80 8.87
N THR A 36 -2.24 -9.94 9.89
CA THR A 36 -1.39 -10.00 11.09
C THR A 36 -2.17 -10.58 12.26
N LEU A 37 -1.69 -11.69 12.81
CA LEU A 37 -2.19 -12.23 14.07
C LEU A 37 -1.30 -11.72 15.22
N LEU A 38 -1.83 -10.91 16.12
CA LEU A 38 -1.20 -10.55 17.39
C LEU A 38 -1.73 -11.46 18.48
N TYR A 39 -0.87 -12.13 19.26
CA TYR A 39 -1.36 -13.12 20.22
C TYR A 39 -0.46 -13.34 21.45
N THR A 40 -1.10 -13.77 22.53
CA THR A 40 -0.51 -14.36 23.74
C THR A 40 -0.99 -15.82 23.85
N PRO A 41 -0.59 -16.61 24.87
CA PRO A 41 -1.13 -17.96 25.06
C PRO A 41 -2.66 -18.02 25.28
N THR A 42 -3.31 -16.92 25.64
CA THR A 42 -4.73 -16.89 26.05
C THR A 42 -5.58 -15.90 25.27
N THR A 43 -4.98 -15.08 24.40
CA THR A 43 -5.67 -13.99 23.71
C THR A 43 -5.08 -13.80 22.33
N ALA A 44 -5.92 -13.52 21.34
CA ALA A 44 -5.51 -13.26 19.97
C ALA A 44 -6.35 -12.14 19.36
N LEU A 45 -5.72 -11.32 18.53
CA LEU A 45 -6.32 -10.29 17.70
C LEU A 45 -5.87 -10.54 16.25
N VAL A 46 -6.83 -10.72 15.35
CA VAL A 46 -6.57 -10.71 13.91
C VAL A 46 -6.71 -9.27 13.45
N VAL A 47 -5.63 -8.73 12.90
CA VAL A 47 -5.60 -7.42 12.27
C VAL A 47 -5.70 -7.66 10.77
N ASP A 48 -6.90 -7.35 10.25
CA ASP A 48 -7.22 -7.14 8.85
C ASP A 48 -7.67 -5.67 8.75
N CYS A 49 -7.39 -4.98 7.63
CA CYS A 49 -7.74 -3.56 7.55
C CYS A 49 -9.27 -3.41 7.53
N PRO A 50 -9.90 -2.56 8.39
CA PRO A 50 -9.31 -1.54 9.26
C PRO A 50 -9.59 -1.82 10.76
N ALA A 51 -8.57 -2.21 11.53
CA ALA A 51 -8.65 -2.24 13.00
C ALA A 51 -7.98 -1.00 13.61
N THR A 52 -8.71 -0.29 14.49
CA THR A 52 -8.37 1.07 14.96
C THR A 52 -7.51 1.08 16.22
N LEU A 53 -6.43 1.86 16.21
CA LEU A 53 -5.72 2.33 17.42
C LEU A 53 -5.08 3.73 17.23
N TYR A 54 -4.65 4.06 16.01
CA TYR A 54 -4.19 5.39 15.61
C TYR A 54 -4.82 5.79 14.27
N ASP A 55 -5.58 6.89 14.25
CA ASP A 55 -6.15 7.44 13.03
C ASP A 55 -5.13 8.29 12.28
N VAL A 56 -5.08 8.17 10.96
CA VAL A 56 -4.32 9.08 10.08
C VAL A 56 -5.26 9.78 9.12
N SER A 57 -4.85 10.97 8.67
CA SER A 57 -5.67 11.80 7.79
C SER A 57 -5.97 11.15 6.43
N HIS A 58 -5.12 10.24 5.94
CA HIS A 58 -5.31 9.54 4.66
C HIS A 58 -4.37 8.33 4.49
N GLY A 59 -4.79 7.35 3.67
CA GLY A 59 -3.94 6.35 3.01
C GLY A 59 -4.49 6.06 1.62
N ASP A 60 -4.63 4.79 1.24
CA ASP A 60 -5.40 4.42 0.04
C ASP A 60 -6.86 4.91 0.08
N THR A 61 -7.43 5.00 1.28
CA THR A 61 -8.75 5.54 1.65
C THR A 61 -8.67 6.65 2.72
N HIS A 62 -9.74 7.44 2.87
CA HIS A 62 -9.85 8.59 3.79
C HIS A 62 -9.99 8.22 5.28
N ALA A 63 -10.22 6.95 5.60
CA ALA A 63 -10.39 6.45 6.96
C ALA A 63 -9.37 5.35 7.26
N ASN A 64 -8.09 5.71 7.20
CA ASN A 64 -7.00 4.79 7.45
C ASN A 64 -6.49 4.87 8.89
N SER A 65 -6.03 3.75 9.39
CA SER A 65 -5.43 3.64 10.72
C SER A 65 -4.29 2.63 10.70
N PHE A 66 -3.39 2.75 11.67
CA PHE A 66 -2.34 1.76 11.89
C PHE A 66 -2.26 1.35 13.35
N ILE A 67 -1.67 0.18 13.61
CA ILE A 67 -1.41 -0.31 14.95
C ILE A 67 0.09 -0.31 15.20
N ARG A 68 0.55 0.43 16.21
CA ARG A 68 1.91 0.34 16.73
C ARG A 68 1.95 -0.65 17.90
N VAL A 69 2.88 -1.60 17.86
CA VAL A 69 3.16 -2.56 18.93
C VAL A 69 4.60 -2.34 19.44
N PRO A 70 4.81 -1.48 20.46
CA PRO A 70 6.16 -1.09 20.90
C PRO A 70 7.02 -2.27 21.38
N GLU A 71 6.43 -3.24 22.10
CA GLU A 71 7.14 -4.44 22.58
C GLU A 71 7.79 -5.24 21.44
N LEU A 72 7.22 -5.17 20.24
CA LEU A 72 7.69 -5.87 19.05
C LEU A 72 8.45 -4.98 18.06
N ASN A 73 8.55 -3.67 18.31
CA ASN A 73 9.01 -2.67 17.32
C ASN A 73 8.29 -2.82 15.96
N LEU A 74 7.00 -3.13 16.02
CA LEU A 74 6.14 -3.47 14.89
C LEU A 74 5.13 -2.34 14.64
N VAL A 75 4.90 -2.03 13.37
CA VAL A 75 3.73 -1.28 12.90
C VAL A 75 2.97 -2.14 11.90
N VAL A 76 1.68 -2.36 12.13
CA VAL A 76 0.75 -2.92 11.13
C VAL A 76 0.10 -1.72 10.45
N ALA A 77 0.55 -1.41 9.24
CA ALA A 77 0.24 -0.16 8.55
C ALA A 77 -0.91 -0.28 7.55
N GLY A 78 -1.28 -1.51 7.18
CA GLY A 78 -2.36 -1.72 6.22
C GLY A 78 -2.09 -1.02 4.89
N ASP A 79 -3.13 -0.47 4.28
CA ASP A 79 -3.05 0.16 2.97
C ASP A 79 -2.50 1.60 2.99
N ILE A 80 -2.07 2.09 4.16
CA ILE A 80 -1.15 3.24 4.24
C ILE A 80 0.20 2.88 3.62
N PHE A 81 0.56 1.60 3.59
CA PHE A 81 1.89 1.13 3.20
C PHE A 81 1.84 -0.03 2.21
N HIS A 82 2.65 0.04 1.16
CA HIS A 82 2.79 -0.99 0.13
C HIS A 82 4.26 -1.39 -0.05
N ASN A 83 4.53 -2.69 -0.23
CA ASN A 83 5.89 -3.25 -0.27
C ASN A 83 6.54 -3.21 -1.65
N GLY A 84 6.16 -2.25 -2.49
CA GLY A 84 6.79 -2.09 -3.81
C GLY A 84 6.50 -3.18 -4.85
N ASP A 85 5.77 -4.24 -4.51
CA ASP A 85 5.45 -5.37 -5.39
C ASP A 85 4.04 -5.30 -5.99
N CYS A 86 3.14 -4.49 -5.44
CA CYS A 86 1.79 -4.21 -5.93
C CYS A 86 1.59 -2.71 -6.18
N HIS A 87 0.82 -2.32 -7.20
CA HIS A 87 0.42 -0.92 -7.33
C HIS A 87 -0.53 -0.53 -6.19
N PRO A 88 -0.28 0.59 -5.49
CA PRO A 88 -1.18 1.13 -4.48
C PRO A 88 -2.50 1.62 -5.07
N TRP A 89 -3.55 1.52 -4.27
CA TRP A 89 -4.82 2.16 -4.60
C TRP A 89 -4.75 3.67 -4.34
N LEU A 90 -4.57 4.46 -5.40
CA LEU A 90 -4.60 5.93 -5.35
C LEU A 90 -6.02 6.54 -5.42
N GLY A 91 -7.09 5.73 -5.31
CA GLY A 91 -8.42 6.15 -5.75
C GLY A 91 -9.01 7.27 -4.91
N GLU A 92 -8.80 7.22 -3.59
CA GLU A 92 -9.25 8.28 -2.71
C GLU A 92 -8.19 9.38 -2.56
N ALA A 93 -6.90 9.08 -2.74
CA ALA A 93 -5.80 10.05 -2.85
C ALA A 93 -5.76 10.78 -4.21
N SER A 94 -6.93 11.22 -4.69
CA SER A 94 -7.14 11.71 -6.05
C SER A 94 -6.70 13.16 -6.31
N SER A 95 -6.32 13.91 -5.27
CA SER A 95 -5.81 15.29 -5.40
C SER A 95 -4.39 15.43 -4.83
N PRO A 96 -3.62 16.45 -5.24
CA PRO A 96 -2.31 16.74 -4.66
C PRO A 96 -2.35 16.91 -3.14
N GLU A 97 -3.41 17.53 -2.61
CA GLU A 97 -3.60 17.73 -1.17
C GLU A 97 -3.76 16.39 -0.44
N LYS A 98 -4.58 15.48 -0.98
CA LYS A 98 -4.78 14.15 -0.38
C LYS A 98 -3.54 13.27 -0.48
N ARG A 99 -2.80 13.35 -1.59
CA ARG A 99 -1.49 12.69 -1.70
C ARG A 99 -0.50 13.23 -0.67
N SER A 100 -0.50 14.54 -0.42
CA SER A 100 0.33 15.15 0.62
C SER A 100 -0.05 14.67 2.02
N GLN A 101 -1.34 14.48 2.31
CA GLN A 101 -1.81 13.89 3.56
C GLN A 101 -1.34 12.43 3.74
N TRP A 102 -1.36 11.62 2.68
CA TRP A 102 -0.81 10.27 2.73
C TRP A 102 0.71 10.27 2.95
N LEU A 103 1.46 11.17 2.29
CA LEU A 103 2.89 11.35 2.55
C LEU A 103 3.17 11.74 4.01
N ALA A 104 2.30 12.56 4.63
CA ALA A 104 2.41 12.89 6.05
C ALA A 104 2.18 11.65 6.94
N ALA A 105 1.18 10.81 6.64
CA ALA A 105 0.93 9.56 7.36
C ALA A 105 2.12 8.59 7.29
N LEU A 106 2.76 8.46 6.12
CA LEU A 106 4.02 7.71 5.98
C LEU A 106 5.14 8.31 6.83
N GLY A 107 5.20 9.65 6.91
CA GLY A 107 6.12 10.38 7.77
C GLY A 107 5.93 10.10 9.26
N GLU A 108 4.67 10.01 9.72
CA GLU A 108 4.32 9.65 11.10
C GLU A 108 4.79 8.23 11.43
N ILE A 109 4.54 7.26 10.55
CA ILE A 109 5.00 5.87 10.75
C ILE A 109 6.53 5.82 10.78
N ARG A 110 7.21 6.53 9.87
CA ARG A 110 8.68 6.60 9.83
C ARG A 110 9.26 7.20 11.12
N ALA A 111 8.61 8.21 11.71
CA ALA A 111 9.05 8.84 12.95
C ALA A 111 9.03 7.88 14.15
N LEU A 112 8.23 6.81 14.10
CA LEU A 112 8.20 5.75 15.12
C LEU A 112 9.42 4.82 15.06
N ARG A 113 10.24 4.91 13.99
CA ARG A 113 11.40 4.04 13.71
C ARG A 113 11.07 2.55 13.89
N PRO A 114 10.03 2.03 13.22
CA PRO A 114 9.68 0.62 13.32
C PRO A 114 10.78 -0.25 12.73
N LYS A 115 11.01 -1.42 13.34
CA LYS A 115 11.89 -2.46 12.76
C LYS A 115 11.10 -3.42 11.87
N ILE A 116 9.78 -3.46 12.00
CA ILE A 116 8.90 -4.27 11.18
C ILE A 116 7.71 -3.40 10.80
N VAL A 117 7.40 -3.33 9.51
CA VAL A 117 6.19 -2.66 9.00
C VAL A 117 5.44 -3.65 8.11
N VAL A 118 4.17 -3.89 8.41
CA VAL A 118 3.35 -4.82 7.65
C VAL A 118 2.44 -4.04 6.70
N PRO A 119 2.57 -4.23 5.38
CA PRO A 119 1.70 -3.61 4.36
C PRO A 119 0.35 -4.34 4.30
N GLY A 120 -0.67 -3.71 3.72
CA GLY A 120 -1.92 -4.41 3.41
C GLY A 120 -1.76 -5.39 2.24
N HIS A 121 -1.00 -5.00 1.22
CA HIS A 121 -0.76 -5.79 0.01
C HIS A 121 0.72 -6.09 -0.24
N THR A 122 1.08 -7.38 -0.26
CA THR A 122 2.41 -7.87 -0.67
C THR A 122 2.44 -9.39 -0.85
N PHE A 123 3.34 -9.87 -1.70
CA PHE A 123 3.74 -11.27 -1.79
C PHE A 123 4.86 -11.65 -0.81
N THR A 124 5.59 -10.67 -0.30
CA THR A 124 6.84 -10.87 0.43
C THR A 124 6.86 -10.11 1.76
N PRO A 125 5.91 -10.38 2.68
CA PRO A 125 5.95 -9.72 3.97
C PRO A 125 7.20 -10.13 4.75
N SER A 126 7.80 -9.19 5.46
CA SER A 126 8.92 -9.46 6.36
C SER A 126 8.45 -9.44 7.81
N SER A 127 8.81 -10.48 8.56
CA SER A 127 8.68 -10.53 10.02
C SER A 127 10.04 -10.38 10.73
N THR A 128 11.12 -10.19 9.97
CA THR A 128 12.47 -10.00 10.51
C THR A 128 12.68 -8.53 10.87
N PRO A 129 13.06 -8.20 12.12
CA PRO A 129 13.35 -6.82 12.51
C PRO A 129 14.54 -6.24 11.74
N ASP A 130 14.28 -5.22 10.92
CA ASP A 130 15.25 -4.47 10.14
C ASP A 130 14.70 -3.05 9.87
N GLU A 131 15.28 -2.05 10.54
CA GLU A 131 14.83 -0.66 10.44
C GLU A 131 15.18 -0.04 9.07
N ASP A 132 16.30 -0.44 8.48
CA ASP A 132 16.73 0.07 7.17
C ASP A 132 15.82 -0.47 6.08
N LEU A 133 15.47 -1.76 6.14
CA LEU A 133 14.47 -2.36 5.27
C LEU A 133 13.10 -1.69 5.42
N ALA A 134 12.62 -1.52 6.66
CA ALA A 134 11.35 -0.84 6.94
C ALA A 134 11.33 0.59 6.36
N THR A 135 12.44 1.33 6.53
CA THR A 135 12.59 2.70 6.00
C THR A 135 12.62 2.72 4.48
N ALA A 136 13.35 1.79 3.85
CA ALA A 136 13.44 1.69 2.39
C ALA A 136 12.07 1.35 1.77
N MET A 137 11.31 0.44 2.39
CA MET A 137 9.98 0.10 1.90
C MET A 137 9.00 1.28 2.05
N LEU A 138 9.00 1.98 3.20
CA LEU A 138 8.16 3.18 3.40
C LEU A 138 8.47 4.25 2.34
N THR A 139 9.76 4.42 2.01
CA THR A 139 10.21 5.32 0.94
C THR A 139 9.66 4.91 -0.42
N SER A 140 9.62 3.62 -0.73
CA SER A 140 9.03 3.09 -1.99
C SER A 140 7.55 3.45 -2.20
N THR A 141 6.75 3.54 -1.12
CA THR A 141 5.35 4.02 -1.23
C THR A 141 5.32 5.52 -1.51
N ALA A 142 6.18 6.30 -0.82
CA ALA A 142 6.28 7.74 -1.01
C ALA A 142 6.73 8.11 -2.43
N ASP A 143 7.76 7.43 -2.93
CA ASP A 143 8.30 7.60 -4.28
C ASP A 143 7.27 7.26 -5.35
N TYR A 144 6.47 6.21 -5.14
CA TYR A 144 5.37 5.86 -6.04
C TYR A 144 4.35 7.00 -6.16
N SER A 145 3.94 7.60 -5.03
CA SER A 145 2.98 8.70 -5.00
C SER A 145 3.51 9.95 -5.74
N ASN A 146 4.77 10.31 -5.49
CA ASN A 146 5.44 11.42 -6.17
C ASN A 146 5.62 11.14 -7.66
N GLY A 147 6.09 9.94 -8.01
CA GLY A 147 6.25 9.53 -9.40
C GLY A 147 4.93 9.52 -10.16
N PHE A 148 3.83 9.09 -9.55
CA PHE A 148 2.51 9.20 -10.19
C PHE A 148 2.14 10.65 -10.50
N ALA A 149 2.40 11.59 -9.59
CA ALA A 149 2.15 13.01 -9.84
C ALA A 149 3.02 13.55 -10.99
N GLU A 150 4.31 13.20 -11.03
CA GLU A 150 5.22 13.57 -12.13
C GLU A 150 4.76 13.00 -13.47
N GLU A 151 4.39 11.71 -13.52
CA GLU A 151 3.93 11.08 -14.75
C GLU A 151 2.56 11.62 -15.20
N LEU A 152 1.69 12.02 -14.26
CA LEU A 152 0.39 12.64 -14.57
C LEU A 152 0.57 13.97 -15.30
N GLU A 153 1.51 14.81 -14.86
CA GLU A 153 1.82 16.09 -15.51
C GLU A 153 2.46 15.89 -16.89
N ALA A 154 3.30 14.86 -17.04
CA ALA A 154 3.99 14.56 -18.30
C ALA A 154 3.12 13.80 -19.32
N ALA A 155 2.03 13.17 -18.89
CA ALA A 155 1.23 12.31 -19.74
C ALA A 155 0.41 13.09 -20.79
N THR A 156 0.27 12.50 -21.96
CA THR A 156 -0.50 13.07 -23.08
C THR A 156 -1.88 12.43 -23.27
N SER A 157 -2.13 11.32 -22.58
CA SER A 157 -3.41 10.59 -22.55
C SER A 157 -3.48 9.69 -21.31
N GLU A 158 -4.69 9.23 -20.95
CA GLU A 158 -4.90 8.18 -19.94
C GLU A 158 -4.03 6.94 -20.24
N ARG A 159 -4.04 6.48 -21.49
CA ARG A 159 -3.24 5.34 -21.96
C ARG A 159 -1.75 5.62 -21.80
N ASN A 160 -1.30 6.83 -22.13
CA ASN A 160 0.09 7.22 -21.98
C ASN A 160 0.52 7.27 -20.51
N LEU A 161 -0.32 7.78 -19.59
CA LEU A 161 -0.06 7.73 -18.15
C LEU A 161 0.10 6.29 -17.66
N PHE A 162 -0.82 5.40 -18.04
CA PHE A 162 -0.74 3.99 -17.69
C PHE A 162 0.60 3.36 -18.13
N GLU A 163 1.00 3.55 -19.39
CA GLU A 163 2.24 2.95 -19.90
C GLU A 163 3.50 3.57 -19.25
N ARG A 164 3.49 4.87 -18.96
CA ARG A 164 4.60 5.54 -18.25
C ARG A 164 4.76 4.99 -16.84
N MET A 165 3.67 4.86 -16.10
CA MET A 165 3.69 4.29 -14.76
C MET A 165 4.07 2.81 -14.75
N ARG A 166 3.54 2.02 -15.69
CA ARG A 166 3.91 0.60 -15.87
C ARG A 166 5.39 0.45 -16.17
N SER A 167 5.95 1.33 -17.00
CA SER A 167 7.38 1.31 -17.32
C SER A 167 8.26 1.75 -16.15
N ARG A 168 7.79 2.68 -15.32
CA ARG A 168 8.56 3.21 -14.17
C ARG A 168 8.51 2.28 -12.96
N TYR A 169 7.39 1.57 -12.77
CA TYR A 169 7.15 0.71 -11.63
C TYR A 169 6.65 -0.65 -12.11
N ASP A 170 7.56 -1.64 -12.15
CA ASP A 170 7.21 -3.04 -12.42
C ASP A 170 6.57 -3.64 -11.17
N ARG A 171 5.24 -3.52 -11.09
CA ARG A 171 4.44 -4.04 -9.99
C ARG A 171 3.27 -4.87 -10.52
N TRP A 172 2.82 -5.78 -9.68
CA TRP A 172 1.61 -6.56 -9.92
C TRP A 172 0.37 -5.70 -9.78
N ASN A 173 -0.79 -6.19 -10.23
CA ASN A 173 -2.15 -5.62 -10.17
C ASN A 173 -2.45 -4.47 -11.17
N LEU A 174 -2.07 -4.62 -12.44
CA LEU A 174 -2.27 -3.65 -13.53
C LEU A 174 -3.69 -3.11 -13.70
N HIS A 175 -4.72 -3.87 -13.30
CA HIS A 175 -6.11 -3.38 -13.29
C HIS A 175 -6.30 -2.19 -12.32
N LEU A 176 -5.60 -2.17 -11.18
CA LEU A 176 -5.57 -1.02 -10.29
C LEU A 176 -4.85 0.14 -10.98
N LEU A 177 -3.68 -0.09 -11.56
CA LEU A 177 -2.95 0.96 -12.26
C LEU A 177 -3.79 1.59 -13.39
N ALA A 178 -4.49 0.79 -14.18
CA ALA A 178 -5.39 1.28 -15.24
C ALA A 178 -6.52 2.13 -14.66
N GLY A 179 -7.22 1.64 -13.63
CA GLY A 179 -8.27 2.40 -12.96
C GLY A 179 -7.76 3.73 -12.41
N ARG A 180 -6.57 3.75 -11.78
CA ARG A 180 -5.98 4.97 -11.23
C ARG A 180 -5.47 5.92 -12.32
N SER A 181 -4.94 5.42 -13.42
CA SER A 181 -4.52 6.23 -14.56
C SER A 181 -5.74 6.94 -15.17
N LYS A 182 -6.86 6.23 -15.31
CA LYS A 182 -8.14 6.80 -15.75
C LYS A 182 -8.64 7.89 -14.81
N ASP A 183 -8.75 7.58 -13.53
CA ASP A 183 -9.29 8.53 -12.55
C ASP A 183 -8.36 9.75 -12.38
N GLY A 184 -7.05 9.55 -12.33
CA GLY A 184 -6.07 10.64 -12.29
C GLY A 184 -6.14 11.51 -13.54
N TRP A 185 -6.21 10.91 -14.73
CA TRP A 185 -6.33 11.63 -16.00
C TRP A 185 -7.61 12.48 -16.08
N ASN A 186 -8.74 11.95 -15.62
CA ASN A 186 -10.03 12.65 -15.61
C ASN A 186 -10.10 13.77 -14.56
N ASN A 187 -9.35 13.64 -13.46
CA ASN A 187 -9.33 14.61 -12.36
C ASN A 187 -8.19 15.64 -12.46
N ARG A 188 -7.31 15.54 -13.47
CA ARG A 188 -6.28 16.57 -13.68
C ARG A 188 -7.00 17.88 -14.01
N LYS A 189 -6.86 18.87 -13.13
CA LYS A 189 -7.39 20.22 -13.40
C LYS A 189 -6.66 20.74 -14.65
N LEU A 190 -7.42 21.19 -15.65
CA LEU A 190 -6.89 21.98 -16.76
C LEU A 190 -6.37 23.34 -16.24
#